data_AF-A0A848LKA3-F1
#
_entry.id   AF-A0A848LKA3-F1
#
_cell.length_a   1.000
_cell.length_b   1.000
_cell.length_c   1.000
_cell.angle_alpha   90.00
_cell.angle_beta   90.00
_cell.angle_gamma   90.00
#
_symmetry.space_group_name_H-M   'P 1'
#
loop_
_entity.id
_entity.type
_entity.pdbx_description
1 polymer ?
#
loop_
_entity_poly.entity_id
_entity_poly.type
_entity_poly.pdbx_seq_one_letter_code
_entity_poly.pdbx_strand_id
1 'polypeptide(L)'
;MSDAADGSSPPFPVFKPEERVCANCKLFSPHSVEERRGWVGACRLHSWRGLFPPSAPVCDKYVPRGSATPPAASTPARERTARNVAPVVVRRRVDPNEVVDLEGLSMTREELMDIFREASGMVDAPPLANKWEGGTLRLVPANPELQAKDLPIDNLFHKVVMVRDRLRVLEQKLNAHPKLTDAEKVEMQSYITRVYGSLTSFNLLFKDKADQFVGSKGDE
;
A
#
# COMPACT_ATOMS: atom_id res chain seq x y z
N MET A 1 15.04 -2.64 65.59
CA MET A 1 15.17 -1.30 66.19
C MET A 1 15.86 -0.41 65.16
N SER A 2 15.27 0.61 64.54
CA SER A 2 13.90 1.15 64.65
C SER A 2 13.55 2.02 63.43
N ASP A 3 12.30 2.11 62.96
CA ASP A 3 11.13 1.23 63.18
C ASP A 3 10.06 1.38 62.07
N ALA A 4 8.97 0.61 62.14
CA ALA A 4 7.92 0.54 61.11
C ALA A 4 6.99 1.78 61.10
N ALA A 5 7.15 2.65 60.09
CA ALA A 5 6.22 3.74 59.85
C ALA A 5 4.99 3.24 59.06
N ASP A 6 3.82 3.25 59.70
CA ASP A 6 2.53 2.98 59.05
C ASP A 6 2.29 3.95 57.88
N GLY A 7 2.46 3.45 56.66
CA GLY A 7 2.40 4.21 55.40
C GLY A 7 0.99 4.64 54.97
N SER A 8 0.13 5.06 55.91
CA SER A 8 -1.19 5.60 55.58
C SER A 8 -1.04 6.95 54.88
N SER A 9 -1.32 6.99 53.57
CA SER A 9 -1.27 8.22 52.79
C SER A 9 -2.29 9.23 53.36
N PRO A 10 -1.93 10.52 53.52
CA PRO A 10 -2.86 11.51 54.07
C PRO A 10 -4.12 11.62 53.19
N PRO A 11 -5.31 11.86 53.79
CA PRO A 11 -6.55 11.96 53.02
C PRO A 11 -6.46 13.05 51.94
N PHE A 12 -7.11 12.83 50.80
CA PHE A 12 -7.13 13.81 49.71
C PHE A 12 -7.85 15.10 50.16
N PRO A 13 -7.27 16.29 49.95
CA PRO A 13 -7.86 17.55 50.41
C PRO A 13 -9.21 17.81 49.75
N VAL A 14 -10.21 18.12 50.57
CA VAL A 14 -11.57 18.49 50.13
C VAL A 14 -11.66 20.00 49.98
N PHE A 15 -11.98 20.45 48.78
CA PHE A 15 -12.17 21.87 48.43
C PHE A 15 -13.66 22.21 48.39
N LYS A 16 -14.01 23.46 48.68
CA LYS A 16 -15.42 23.90 48.56
C LYS A 16 -15.83 23.95 47.09
N PRO A 17 -17.09 23.66 46.71
CA PRO A 17 -17.53 23.70 45.31
C PRO A 17 -17.33 25.08 44.62
N GLU A 18 -17.32 26.14 45.41
CA GLU A 18 -17.14 27.54 44.98
C GLU A 18 -15.68 27.90 44.70
N GLU A 19 -14.72 27.10 45.20
CA GLU A 19 -13.29 27.32 45.00
C GLU A 19 -12.88 26.95 43.56
N ARG A 20 -12.34 27.94 42.84
CA ARG A 20 -11.87 27.80 41.45
C ARG A 20 -10.51 27.11 41.37
N VAL A 21 -10.46 25.86 41.83
CA VAL A 21 -9.27 24.99 41.82
C VAL A 21 -9.45 23.78 40.90
N CYS A 22 -8.36 23.28 40.33
CA CYS A 22 -8.38 22.15 39.42
C CYS A 22 -8.94 20.86 40.06
N ALA A 23 -8.82 20.65 41.37
CA ALA A 23 -9.41 19.50 42.06
C ALA A 23 -10.93 19.33 41.83
N ASN A 24 -11.65 20.45 41.78
CA ASN A 24 -13.10 20.49 41.52
C ASN A 24 -13.45 20.22 40.06
N CYS A 25 -12.45 20.08 39.17
CA CYS A 25 -12.64 19.76 37.76
C CYS A 25 -12.87 18.25 37.55
N LYS A 26 -13.79 17.89 36.66
CA LYS A 26 -14.03 16.51 36.20
C LYS A 26 -12.81 15.89 35.49
N LEU A 27 -11.91 16.72 34.96
CA LEU A 27 -10.73 16.30 34.20
C LEU A 27 -9.46 16.09 35.05
N PHE A 28 -9.46 16.49 36.33
CA PHE A 28 -8.35 16.28 37.24
C PHE A 28 -8.39 14.89 37.85
N SER A 29 -7.25 14.19 37.87
CA SER A 29 -7.09 12.89 38.51
C SER A 29 -5.97 12.96 39.55
N PRO A 30 -6.23 12.70 40.85
CA PRO A 30 -5.15 12.54 41.83
C PRO A 30 -4.26 11.35 41.42
N HIS A 31 -2.98 11.42 41.77
CA HIS A 31 -1.98 10.43 41.38
C HIS A 31 -1.15 9.94 42.58
N SER A 32 -0.52 10.86 43.31
CA SER A 32 0.42 10.52 44.39
C SER A 32 0.57 11.67 45.39
N VAL A 33 1.24 11.41 46.51
CA VAL A 33 1.61 12.43 47.51
C VAL A 33 3.11 12.70 47.40
N GLU A 34 3.50 13.94 47.15
CA GLU A 34 4.88 14.42 47.17
C GLU A 34 5.21 15.05 48.53
N GLU A 35 6.35 14.68 49.12
CA GLU A 35 6.79 15.10 50.46
C GLU A 35 6.82 16.63 50.65
N ARG A 36 7.12 17.40 49.60
CA ARG A 36 7.16 18.88 49.64
C ARG A 36 5.92 19.60 49.12
N ARG A 37 5.03 18.92 48.40
CA ARG A 37 3.88 19.54 47.71
C ARG A 37 2.52 18.98 48.12
N GLY A 38 2.52 17.97 48.99
CA GLY A 38 1.32 17.22 49.34
C GLY A 38 0.79 16.42 48.14
N TRP A 39 -0.53 16.27 48.07
CA TRP A 39 -1.16 15.62 46.94
C TRP A 39 -0.82 16.29 45.61
N VAL A 40 -0.57 15.48 44.57
CA VAL A 40 -0.41 15.92 43.18
C VAL A 40 -1.25 15.04 42.25
N GLY A 41 -1.64 15.62 41.12
CA GLY A 41 -2.45 14.94 40.11
C GLY A 41 -2.27 15.53 38.71
N ALA A 42 -2.80 14.82 37.72
CA ALA A 42 -2.70 15.18 36.31
C ALA A 42 -4.05 15.67 35.74
N CYS A 43 -4.00 16.47 34.68
CA CYS A 43 -5.17 16.83 33.89
C CYS A 43 -5.28 15.92 32.66
N ARG A 44 -6.42 15.24 32.49
CA ARG A 44 -6.67 14.35 31.33
C ARG A 44 -6.65 15.06 29.98
N LEU A 45 -6.92 16.37 29.95
CA LEU A 45 -6.88 17.20 28.73
C LEU A 45 -5.51 17.86 28.48
N HIS A 46 -4.73 18.09 29.54
CA HIS A 46 -3.42 18.75 29.49
C HIS A 46 -2.36 17.84 30.10
N SER A 47 -2.14 16.68 29.48
CA SER A 47 -1.13 15.69 29.90
C SER A 47 0.29 16.27 29.95
N TRP A 48 0.59 17.21 29.05
CA TRP A 48 1.85 17.95 29.00
C TRP A 48 2.13 18.84 30.22
N ARG A 49 1.13 19.15 31.07
CA ARG A 49 1.32 19.92 32.30
C ARG A 49 1.98 19.10 33.43
N GLY A 50 2.07 17.77 33.29
CA GLY A 50 2.62 16.88 34.29
C GLY A 50 1.77 16.78 35.56
N LEU A 51 2.40 16.42 36.67
CA LEU A 51 1.78 16.37 38.00
C LEU A 51 1.82 17.76 38.67
N PHE A 52 0.68 18.22 39.14
CA PHE A 52 0.53 19.52 39.79
C PHE A 52 -0.39 19.44 41.01
N PRO A 53 -0.28 20.36 42.00
CA PRO A 53 -1.07 20.31 43.22
C PRO A 53 -2.57 20.56 42.94
N PRO A 54 -3.48 19.96 43.73
CA PRO A 54 -4.93 20.06 43.51
C PRO A 54 -5.48 21.49 43.63
N SER A 55 -4.78 22.35 44.37
CA SER A 55 -5.04 23.79 44.52
C SER A 55 -4.66 24.66 43.32
N ALA A 56 -4.14 24.08 42.23
CA ALA A 56 -3.78 24.84 41.03
C ALA A 56 -5.01 25.56 40.42
N PRO A 57 -4.83 26.76 39.86
CA PRO A 57 -5.92 27.53 39.27
C PRO A 57 -6.50 26.87 38.02
N VAL A 58 -7.81 27.06 37.84
CA VAL A 58 -8.58 26.58 36.69
C VAL A 58 -8.18 27.24 35.37
N CYS A 59 -8.46 26.57 34.26
CA CYS A 59 -8.31 27.09 32.89
C CYS A 59 -9.67 27.21 32.18
N ASP A 60 -9.68 27.79 30.98
CA ASP A 60 -10.89 28.01 30.15
C ASP A 60 -11.61 26.71 29.71
N LYS A 61 -11.03 25.54 30.01
CA LYS A 61 -11.61 24.20 29.78
C LYS A 61 -12.05 23.52 31.07
N TYR A 62 -12.19 24.27 32.16
CA TYR A 62 -12.71 23.77 33.43
C TYR A 62 -14.16 23.30 33.30
N VAL A 63 -14.43 22.11 33.82
CA VAL A 63 -15.76 21.52 33.89
C VAL A 63 -15.98 21.05 35.34
N PRO A 64 -16.88 21.68 36.12
CA PRO A 64 -17.08 21.31 37.51
C PRO A 64 -17.59 19.86 37.62
N ARG A 65 -17.14 19.14 38.66
CA ARG A 65 -17.62 17.79 38.97
C ARG A 65 -19.13 17.84 39.23
N GLY A 66 -19.88 17.04 38.49
CA GLY A 66 -21.35 16.95 38.58
C GLY A 66 -22.13 17.74 37.52
N SER A 67 -21.52 18.65 36.76
CA SER A 67 -22.25 19.29 35.65
C SER A 67 -22.44 18.31 34.48
N ALA A 68 -23.69 18.12 34.06
CA ALA A 68 -24.00 17.46 32.80
C ALA A 68 -23.39 18.24 31.63
N THR A 69 -22.75 17.54 30.70
CA THR A 69 -22.23 18.17 29.47
C THR A 69 -23.44 18.63 28.64
N PRO A 70 -23.60 19.94 28.33
CA PRO A 70 -24.61 20.35 27.37
C PRO A 70 -24.27 19.71 26.01
N PRO A 71 -25.25 19.21 25.25
CA PRO A 71 -24.98 18.67 23.92
C PRO A 71 -24.32 19.77 23.07
N ALA A 72 -23.25 19.40 22.35
CA ALA A 72 -22.52 20.36 21.53
C ALA A 72 -23.48 20.97 20.50
N ALA A 73 -23.69 22.29 20.59
CA ALA A 73 -24.54 23.01 19.66
C ALA A 73 -23.94 22.87 18.25
N SER A 74 -24.61 22.10 17.39
CA SER A 74 -24.22 21.93 16.00
C SER A 74 -24.42 23.26 15.28
N THR A 75 -23.34 24.02 15.05
CA THR A 75 -23.36 25.10 14.06
C THR A 75 -23.89 24.56 12.74
N PRO A 76 -24.86 25.23 12.09
CA PRO A 76 -25.33 24.79 10.78
C PRO A 76 -24.14 24.77 9.82
N ALA A 77 -23.85 23.59 9.27
CA ALA A 77 -22.75 23.43 8.33
C ALA A 77 -23.08 24.24 7.07
N ARG A 78 -22.43 25.40 6.92
CA ARG A 78 -22.49 26.19 5.68
C ARG A 78 -22.03 25.26 4.55
N GLU A 79 -22.95 24.97 3.64
CA GLU A 79 -22.73 24.00 2.58
C GLU A 79 -21.56 24.43 1.70
N ARG A 80 -20.40 23.81 1.96
CA ARG A 80 -19.20 23.99 1.16
C ARG A 80 -19.31 23.03 0.00
N THR A 81 -19.51 23.58 -1.21
CA THR A 81 -19.23 22.84 -2.44
C THR A 81 -17.84 22.22 -2.32
N ALA A 82 -17.79 20.89 -2.38
CA ALA A 82 -16.56 20.15 -2.19
C ALA A 82 -15.60 20.44 -3.36
N ARG A 83 -14.71 21.43 -3.18
CA ARG A 83 -13.45 21.42 -3.92
C ARG A 83 -12.71 20.18 -3.45
N ASN A 84 -12.65 19.17 -4.32
CA ASN A 84 -11.87 17.96 -4.13
C ASN A 84 -10.37 18.31 -4.13
N VAL A 85 -9.91 18.94 -3.06
CA VAL A 85 -8.50 18.97 -2.68
C VAL A 85 -8.23 17.66 -1.95
N ALA A 86 -8.24 16.57 -2.73
CA ALA A 86 -7.47 15.39 -2.35
C ALA A 86 -6.04 15.86 -2.03
N PRO A 87 -5.35 15.30 -1.03
CA PRO A 87 -3.96 15.66 -0.80
C PRO A 87 -3.21 15.45 -2.12
N VAL A 88 -2.57 16.51 -2.62
CA VAL A 88 -1.70 16.39 -3.78
C VAL A 88 -0.53 15.53 -3.31
N VAL A 89 -0.64 14.24 -3.58
CA VAL A 89 0.46 13.30 -3.39
C VAL A 89 1.51 13.73 -4.39
N VAL A 90 2.44 14.58 -3.92
CA VAL A 90 3.68 14.88 -4.62
C VAL A 90 4.49 13.59 -4.60
N ARG A 91 4.09 12.65 -5.47
CA ARG A 91 4.97 11.57 -5.89
C ARG A 91 6.20 12.29 -6.41
N ARG A 92 7.36 12.02 -5.80
CA ARG A 92 8.65 12.39 -6.35
C ARG A 92 8.60 12.00 -7.83
N ARG A 93 8.87 12.95 -8.74
CA ARG A 93 9.16 12.57 -10.12
C ARG A 93 10.48 11.81 -10.04
N VAL A 94 10.36 10.50 -9.94
CA VAL A 94 11.50 9.59 -10.05
C VAL A 94 11.78 9.45 -11.53
N ASP A 95 13.05 9.54 -11.90
CA ASP A 95 13.44 9.49 -13.29
C ASP A 95 13.33 8.03 -13.80
N PRO A 96 12.63 7.77 -14.92
CA PRO A 96 12.64 6.48 -15.61
C PRO A 96 14.04 5.86 -15.74
N ASN A 97 15.01 6.71 -16.11
CA ASN A 97 16.39 6.32 -16.38
C ASN A 97 17.29 6.32 -15.12
N GLU A 98 16.73 6.41 -13.91
CA GLU A 98 17.51 6.25 -12.68
C GLU A 98 18.01 4.79 -12.58
N VAL A 99 19.26 4.56 -12.98
CA VAL A 99 19.96 3.29 -12.78
C VAL A 99 20.14 3.02 -11.29
N VAL A 100 19.64 1.87 -10.83
CA VAL A 100 19.72 1.47 -9.43
C VAL A 100 20.78 0.38 -9.30
N ASP A 101 21.93 0.72 -8.73
CA ASP A 101 23.01 -0.24 -8.50
C ASP A 101 22.68 -1.16 -7.32
N LEU A 102 22.08 -2.32 -7.61
CA LEU A 102 21.99 -3.44 -6.68
C LEU A 102 23.08 -4.46 -7.00
N GLU A 103 24.19 -4.35 -6.27
CA GLU A 103 25.14 -5.43 -5.99
C GLU A 103 25.57 -6.25 -7.22
N GLY A 104 25.87 -5.56 -8.33
CA GLY A 104 26.38 -6.14 -9.57
C GLY A 104 25.37 -6.29 -10.71
N LEU A 105 24.11 -5.86 -10.54
CA LEU A 105 23.11 -5.80 -11.61
C LEU A 105 22.68 -4.35 -11.88
N SER A 106 23.38 -3.68 -12.80
CA SER A 106 22.98 -2.36 -13.30
C SER A 106 21.77 -2.50 -14.24
N MET A 107 20.57 -2.38 -13.69
CA MET A 107 19.33 -2.27 -14.47
C MET A 107 18.59 -0.97 -14.12
N THR A 108 17.76 -0.50 -15.04
CA THR A 108 16.92 0.67 -14.79
C THR A 108 15.90 0.37 -13.70
N ARG A 109 15.46 1.41 -12.99
CA ARG A 109 14.41 1.30 -11.99
C ARG A 109 13.12 0.69 -12.56
N GLU A 110 12.82 0.96 -13.83
CA GLU A 110 11.62 0.48 -14.50
C GLU A 110 11.70 -1.03 -14.76
N GLU A 111 12.80 -1.54 -15.30
CA GLU A 111 13.04 -2.99 -15.46
C GLU A 111 12.94 -3.74 -14.12
N LEU A 112 13.51 -3.17 -13.05
CA LEU A 112 13.47 -3.78 -11.72
C LEU A 112 12.07 -3.77 -11.10
N MET A 113 11.26 -2.73 -11.38
CA MET A 113 9.86 -2.64 -10.96
C MET A 113 8.94 -3.56 -11.77
N ASP A 114 9.22 -3.76 -13.06
CA ASP A 114 8.49 -4.70 -13.91
C ASP A 114 8.77 -6.15 -13.49
N ILE A 115 10.03 -6.52 -13.23
CA ILE A 115 10.39 -7.83 -12.65
C ILE A 115 9.66 -8.05 -11.33
N PHE A 116 9.60 -7.05 -10.45
CA PHE A 116 8.92 -7.18 -9.15
C PHE A 116 7.39 -7.30 -9.30
N ARG A 117 6.80 -6.60 -10.28
CA ARG A 117 5.36 -6.65 -10.60
C ARG A 117 4.96 -7.99 -11.24
N GLU A 118 5.81 -8.52 -12.12
CA GLU A 118 5.68 -9.84 -12.75
C GLU A 118 5.83 -10.96 -11.71
N ALA A 119 6.83 -10.88 -10.83
CA ALA A 119 7.05 -11.84 -9.74
C ALA A 119 5.95 -11.81 -8.65
N SER A 120 5.29 -10.66 -8.45
CA SER A 120 4.16 -10.53 -7.51
C SER A 120 2.79 -10.85 -8.15
N GLY A 121 2.74 -11.14 -9.45
CA GLY A 121 1.48 -11.40 -10.17
C GLY A 121 0.56 -10.18 -10.25
N MET A 122 1.11 -8.97 -10.05
CA MET A 122 0.38 -7.68 -10.04
C MET A 122 0.44 -6.95 -11.38
N VAL A 123 0.82 -7.64 -12.45
CA VAL A 123 0.59 -7.17 -13.82
C VAL A 123 -0.85 -7.54 -14.16
N ASP A 124 -1.70 -6.53 -14.42
CA ASP A 124 -3.01 -6.79 -15.02
C ASP A 124 -2.78 -7.55 -16.33
N ALA A 125 -3.30 -8.78 -16.42
CA ALA A 125 -3.11 -9.60 -17.60
C ALA A 125 -3.63 -8.85 -18.85
N PRO A 126 -2.90 -8.88 -19.98
CA PRO A 126 -3.26 -8.12 -21.17
C PRO A 126 -4.73 -8.35 -21.54
N PRO A 127 -5.51 -7.30 -21.84
CA PRO A 127 -6.90 -7.48 -22.19
C PRO A 127 -7.06 -8.16 -23.55
N LEU A 128 -8.00 -9.12 -23.61
CA LEU A 128 -8.45 -9.73 -24.85
C LEU A 128 -9.10 -8.64 -25.73
N ALA A 129 -8.89 -8.69 -27.05
CA ALA A 129 -9.52 -7.77 -27.97
C ALA A 129 -11.04 -7.96 -27.97
N ASN A 130 -11.79 -6.86 -27.79
CA ASN A 130 -13.26 -6.87 -27.59
C ASN A 130 -14.05 -7.76 -28.58
N LYS A 131 -13.56 -7.90 -29.82
CA LYS A 131 -14.18 -8.74 -30.88
C LYS A 131 -14.16 -10.25 -30.59
N TRP A 132 -13.42 -10.69 -29.57
CA TRP A 132 -13.27 -12.09 -29.15
C TRP A 132 -13.86 -12.36 -27.76
N GLU A 133 -14.34 -11.36 -27.02
CA GLU A 133 -14.89 -11.55 -25.68
C GLU A 133 -16.06 -12.54 -25.69
N GLY A 134 -16.03 -13.55 -24.80
CA GLY A 134 -17.01 -14.63 -24.76
C GLY A 134 -16.95 -15.61 -25.95
N GLY A 135 -15.93 -15.51 -26.80
CA GLY A 135 -15.74 -16.37 -27.97
C GLY A 135 -15.36 -17.82 -27.62
N THR A 136 -15.53 -18.71 -28.59
CA THR A 136 -15.14 -20.13 -28.46
C THR A 136 -14.34 -20.56 -29.68
N LEU A 137 -13.18 -21.15 -29.43
CA LEU A 137 -12.35 -21.81 -30.43
C LEU A 137 -12.88 -23.23 -30.65
N ARG A 138 -13.23 -23.58 -31.89
CA ARG A 138 -13.65 -24.93 -32.28
C ARG A 138 -12.55 -25.64 -33.06
N LEU A 139 -11.97 -26.68 -32.47
CA LEU A 139 -11.02 -27.57 -33.13
C LEU A 139 -11.78 -28.64 -33.91
N VAL A 140 -11.73 -28.57 -35.25
CA VAL A 140 -12.38 -29.52 -36.16
C VAL A 140 -11.34 -30.54 -36.65
N PRO A 141 -11.47 -31.83 -36.34
CA PRO A 141 -10.60 -32.88 -36.90
C PRO A 141 -10.77 -33.01 -38.41
N ALA A 142 -9.72 -33.43 -39.12
CA ALA A 142 -9.79 -33.72 -40.55
C ALA A 142 -10.58 -35.01 -40.87
N ASN A 143 -10.69 -35.95 -39.91
CA ASN A 143 -11.60 -37.09 -40.03
C ASN A 143 -13.02 -36.66 -39.60
N PRO A 144 -14.04 -36.72 -40.50
CA PRO A 144 -15.41 -36.34 -40.17
C PRO A 144 -16.10 -37.24 -39.13
N GLU A 145 -15.55 -38.42 -38.83
CA GLU A 145 -16.07 -39.32 -37.78
C GLU A 145 -15.72 -38.85 -36.36
N LEU A 146 -14.76 -37.94 -36.21
CA LEU A 146 -14.29 -37.45 -34.91
C LEU A 146 -15.02 -36.18 -34.49
N GLN A 147 -15.48 -36.15 -33.24
CA GLN A 147 -16.19 -34.99 -32.69
C GLN A 147 -15.26 -33.76 -32.58
N ALA A 148 -15.76 -32.60 -33.00
CA ALA A 148 -15.07 -31.33 -32.80
C ALA A 148 -14.94 -30.99 -31.31
N LYS A 149 -13.83 -30.38 -30.92
CA LYS A 149 -13.56 -29.97 -29.53
C LYS A 149 -13.63 -28.45 -29.41
N ASP A 150 -14.57 -27.99 -28.60
CA ASP A 150 -14.73 -26.57 -28.27
C ASP A 150 -13.88 -26.19 -27.04
N LEU A 151 -13.33 -24.97 -27.06
CA LEU A 151 -12.50 -24.39 -26.01
C LEU A 151 -12.82 -22.88 -25.89
N PRO A 152 -13.13 -22.34 -24.70
CA PRO A 152 -13.26 -20.89 -24.51
C PRO A 152 -12.01 -20.16 -24.97
N ILE A 153 -12.17 -19.07 -25.73
CA ILE A 153 -11.02 -18.35 -26.30
C ILE A 153 -10.15 -17.70 -25.22
N ASP A 154 -10.75 -17.32 -24.10
CA ASP A 154 -10.08 -16.83 -22.89
C ASP A 154 -9.05 -17.85 -22.36
N ASN A 155 -9.36 -19.15 -22.41
CA ASN A 155 -8.46 -20.22 -21.98
C ASN A 155 -7.28 -20.42 -22.95
N LEU A 156 -7.44 -20.12 -24.24
CA LEU A 156 -6.34 -20.08 -25.20
C LEU A 156 -5.49 -18.84 -24.93
N PHE A 157 -6.11 -17.67 -24.85
CA PHE A 157 -5.44 -16.39 -24.70
C PHE A 157 -4.64 -16.30 -23.40
N HIS A 158 -5.19 -16.76 -22.27
CA HIS A 158 -4.45 -16.87 -21.01
C HIS A 158 -3.18 -17.75 -21.14
N LYS A 159 -3.23 -18.83 -21.94
CA LYS A 159 -2.04 -19.65 -22.22
C LYS A 159 -1.02 -18.94 -23.11
N VAL A 160 -1.48 -18.16 -24.09
CA VAL A 160 -0.62 -17.33 -24.94
C VAL A 160 0.11 -16.27 -24.11
N VAL A 161 -0.61 -15.59 -23.22
CA VAL A 161 -0.04 -14.64 -22.24
C VAL A 161 0.98 -15.34 -21.32
N MET A 162 0.63 -16.48 -20.71
CA MET A 162 1.58 -17.24 -19.89
C MET A 162 2.86 -17.65 -20.63
N VAL A 163 2.80 -17.94 -21.93
CA VAL A 163 4.00 -18.25 -22.75
C VAL A 163 4.82 -16.99 -22.98
N ARG A 164 4.19 -15.85 -23.30
CA ARG A 164 4.86 -14.55 -23.46
C ARG A 164 5.66 -14.19 -22.21
N ASP A 165 5.03 -14.22 -21.05
CA ASP A 165 5.64 -13.77 -19.79
C ASP A 165 6.80 -14.71 -19.39
N ARG A 166 6.64 -16.03 -19.59
CA ARG A 166 7.75 -17.00 -19.42
C ARG A 166 8.94 -16.76 -20.34
N LEU A 167 8.72 -16.31 -21.58
CA LEU A 167 9.79 -15.97 -22.51
C LEU A 167 10.52 -14.69 -22.08
N ARG A 168 9.80 -13.66 -21.58
CA ARG A 168 10.39 -12.44 -21.04
C ARG A 168 11.30 -12.72 -19.83
N VAL A 169 10.82 -13.54 -18.89
CA VAL A 169 11.62 -14.00 -17.74
C VAL A 169 12.83 -14.85 -18.16
N LEU A 170 12.72 -15.66 -19.22
CA LEU A 170 13.83 -16.43 -19.76
C LEU A 170 14.91 -15.52 -20.37
N GLU A 171 14.50 -14.51 -21.13
CA GLU A 171 15.35 -13.50 -21.76
C GLU A 171 16.11 -12.68 -20.71
N GLN A 172 15.44 -12.21 -19.66
CA GLN A 172 16.10 -11.53 -18.53
C GLN A 172 17.15 -12.42 -17.84
N LYS A 173 16.82 -13.69 -17.58
CA LYS A 173 17.74 -14.66 -16.95
C LYS A 173 18.96 -14.96 -17.83
N LEU A 174 18.77 -15.01 -19.14
CA LEU A 174 19.84 -15.18 -20.12
C LEU A 174 20.80 -13.98 -20.09
N ASN A 175 20.26 -12.76 -20.11
CA ASN A 175 21.04 -11.53 -20.10
C ASN A 175 21.89 -11.42 -18.82
N ALA A 176 21.29 -11.71 -17.66
CA ALA A 176 21.94 -11.71 -16.35
C ALA A 176 22.84 -12.93 -16.09
N HIS A 177 22.94 -13.90 -17.00
CA HIS A 177 23.71 -15.12 -16.74
C HIS A 177 25.23 -14.85 -16.70
N PRO A 178 25.93 -15.18 -15.60
CA PRO A 178 27.33 -14.78 -15.40
C PRO A 178 28.36 -15.69 -16.09
N LYS A 179 27.95 -16.84 -16.62
CA LYS A 179 28.85 -17.84 -17.24
C LYS A 179 28.73 -17.95 -18.76
N LEU A 180 27.80 -17.22 -19.38
CA LEU A 180 27.67 -17.20 -20.84
C LEU A 180 28.49 -16.05 -21.41
N THR A 181 29.21 -16.32 -22.49
CA THR A 181 29.89 -15.30 -23.28
C THR A 181 28.89 -14.44 -24.04
N ASP A 182 29.29 -13.23 -24.43
CA ASP A 182 28.42 -12.30 -25.15
C ASP A 182 27.95 -12.88 -26.50
N ALA A 183 28.79 -13.69 -27.16
CA ALA A 183 28.43 -14.39 -28.39
C ALA A 183 27.30 -15.41 -28.18
N GLU A 184 27.37 -16.24 -27.14
CA GLU A 184 26.32 -17.21 -26.80
C GLU A 184 25.02 -16.50 -26.37
N LYS A 185 25.13 -15.37 -25.63
CA LYS A 185 23.97 -14.54 -25.28
C LYS A 185 23.26 -14.01 -26.53
N VAL A 186 24.00 -13.46 -27.49
CA VAL A 186 23.45 -12.96 -28.76
C VAL A 186 22.80 -14.09 -29.59
N GLU A 187 23.40 -15.28 -29.65
CA GLU A 187 22.80 -16.43 -30.34
C GLU A 187 21.46 -16.83 -29.71
N MET A 188 21.41 -16.94 -28.37
CA MET A 188 20.19 -17.30 -27.65
C MET A 188 19.12 -16.20 -27.71
N GLN A 189 19.49 -14.91 -27.66
CA GLN A 189 18.58 -13.77 -27.90
C GLN A 189 17.98 -13.79 -29.32
N SER A 190 18.80 -14.12 -30.33
CA SER A 190 18.33 -14.31 -31.71
C SER A 190 17.35 -15.49 -31.82
N TYR A 191 17.55 -16.56 -31.06
CA TYR A 191 16.58 -17.66 -30.98
C TYR A 191 15.26 -17.22 -30.32
N ILE A 192 15.31 -16.53 -29.17
CA ILE A 192 14.13 -15.98 -28.49
C ILE A 192 13.34 -15.03 -29.39
N THR A 193 14.05 -14.15 -30.13
CA THR A 193 13.45 -13.23 -31.11
C THR A 193 12.69 -13.96 -32.22
N ARG A 194 13.21 -15.09 -32.71
CA ARG A 194 12.52 -15.96 -33.68
C ARG A 194 11.30 -16.66 -33.08
N VAL A 195 11.35 -17.06 -31.81
CA VAL A 195 10.18 -17.61 -31.08
C VAL A 195 9.07 -16.55 -30.98
N TYR A 196 9.37 -15.31 -30.57
CA TYR A 196 8.39 -14.21 -30.61
C TYR A 196 7.84 -13.99 -32.03
N GLY A 197 8.69 -14.09 -33.06
CA GLY A 197 8.27 -14.05 -34.48
C GLY A 197 7.17 -15.06 -34.82
N SER A 198 7.34 -16.34 -34.43
CA SER A 198 6.31 -17.37 -34.66
C SER A 198 4.99 -17.13 -33.91
N LEU A 199 5.06 -16.47 -32.75
CA LEU A 199 3.89 -16.16 -31.92
C LEU A 199 3.11 -14.94 -32.42
N THR A 200 3.64 -14.16 -33.36
CA THR A 200 2.93 -12.99 -33.95
C THR A 200 1.57 -13.34 -34.58
N SER A 201 1.36 -14.60 -34.96
CA SER A 201 0.07 -15.13 -35.40
C SER A 201 -1.07 -14.90 -34.37
N PHE A 202 -0.75 -14.84 -33.08
CA PHE A 202 -1.70 -14.56 -32.00
C PHE A 202 -1.94 -13.07 -31.73
N ASN A 203 -1.25 -12.15 -32.42
CA ASN A 203 -1.38 -10.69 -32.19
C ASN A 203 -2.82 -10.18 -32.39
N LEU A 204 -3.62 -10.88 -33.20
CA LEU A 204 -5.04 -10.63 -33.41
C LEU A 204 -5.94 -10.81 -32.18
N LEU A 205 -5.44 -11.46 -31.12
CA LEU A 205 -6.14 -11.66 -29.84
C LEU A 205 -5.93 -10.50 -28.86
N PHE A 206 -4.83 -9.76 -28.97
CA PHE A 206 -4.53 -8.65 -28.04
C PHE A 206 -5.31 -7.39 -28.41
N LYS A 207 -5.88 -6.73 -27.40
CA LYS A 207 -6.55 -5.44 -27.55
C LYS A 207 -5.57 -4.32 -27.89
N ASP A 208 -4.46 -4.29 -27.16
CA ASP A 208 -3.48 -3.21 -27.21
C ASP A 208 -2.21 -3.63 -27.95
N LYS A 209 -1.65 -2.71 -28.75
CA LYS A 209 -0.45 -2.99 -29.56
C LYS A 209 0.82 -3.17 -28.74
N ALA A 210 0.88 -2.61 -27.53
CA ALA A 210 2.03 -2.72 -26.64
C ALA A 210 2.22 -4.14 -26.09
N ASP A 211 1.15 -4.93 -26.03
CA ASP A 211 1.16 -6.31 -25.52
C ASP A 211 1.45 -7.38 -26.58
N GLN A 212 1.42 -6.98 -27.86
CA GLN A 212 1.61 -7.87 -29.01
C GLN A 212 3.05 -8.39 -29.09
N PHE A 213 3.20 -9.60 -29.63
CA PHE A 213 4.50 -10.15 -29.95
C PHE A 213 5.17 -9.34 -31.06
N VAL A 214 6.44 -9.00 -30.86
CA VAL A 214 7.31 -8.40 -31.86
C VAL A 214 8.49 -9.36 -32.06
N GLY A 215 8.61 -9.90 -33.28
CA GLY A 215 9.79 -10.68 -33.68
C GLY A 215 10.60 -9.94 -34.73
N SER A 216 11.68 -10.57 -35.16
CA SER A 216 12.35 -10.21 -36.41
C SER A 216 11.34 -10.30 -37.55
N LYS A 217 10.98 -9.17 -38.15
CA LYS A 217 10.27 -9.17 -39.44
C LYS A 217 11.13 -9.94 -40.43
N GLY A 218 10.50 -10.83 -41.21
CA GLY A 218 11.17 -11.40 -42.37
C GLY A 218 11.41 -10.29 -43.36
N ASP A 219 12.68 -9.97 -43.62
CA ASP A 219 13.09 -9.31 -44.84
C ASP A 219 13.17 -10.39 -45.94
N GLU A 220 12.00 -10.81 -46.44
CA GLU A 220 11.80 -11.74 -47.54
C GLU A 220 10.55 -11.36 -48.36
#